data_AF-A0A1B8GJ99-F1
#
_entry.id   AF-A0A1B8GJ99-F1
#
_cell.length_a   1.000
_cell.length_b   1.000
_cell.length_c   1.000
_cell.angle_alpha   90.00
_cell.angle_beta   90.00
_cell.angle_gamma   90.00
#
_symmetry.space_group_name_H-M   'P 1'
#
loop_
_entity.id
_entity.type
_entity.pdbx_description
1 polymer ?
#
loop_
_entity_poly.entity_id
_entity_poly.type
_entity_poly.pdbx_seq_one_letter_code
_entity_poly.pdbx_strand_id
1 'polypeptide(L)'
;MNSDEVATLVSALSAPDYKAVEPHLLKLDKYFTLRTYFDGYRISDADVKLWVTLRSNKVTNAFLKKGSLANLTRWFVFVEESHPEIQSEIKVADDAVKAKKAALSKAGASYNIALQDADQGVVTRFPPEPSGYLHIGHAKAALLNDYFAHDLYKGTLLLRFDDTNPSKEKQEFEDSIIEDLALMGIKPDRTSYTSDYLQVLYEHTIRLITEGHAYADDTEQEKMRDERWKGIASERRERTVEENLRIFEEMKVASEEGQKNCIRAKMSVDNPNKAMRDPVIYRCNLLPHHRTGTTWKMYPTYDLAVPIVDALEGVTHALRTTEYADRNDQYQWFIDILGLRQVHIWDFARMNFIRTFLSKRKLTKLIDTGKVWGWDDPRMPTIRGVRRRGMTIPALRDFILKQGPSRNIVNMDWTNFWATNKKVIDAVAPRFTAIDKENTVRATIIGGPDKPYTEEKPKHNKNPEVGTKKVTFSSELILEQADVKLMKEGEEITLMAWGNAIVRKIVGSDPITSVELELHLEGDVKKTEKKVTWASFEGQTLIPVELVDFDYLITKDKLEEDDEMEKFLTPVTEFRSAALCDQNVQDLKVDDIIQFERKGYYRVDKAYKDGEPAVLFNIPTGKEAKK
;
A
#
# COMPACT_ATOMS: atom_id res chain seq x y z
N MET A 1 50.35 -3.94 18.55
CA MET A 1 50.14 -3.98 17.09
C MET A 1 50.93 -2.84 16.48
N ASN A 2 51.55 -3.01 15.32
CA ASN A 2 52.26 -1.91 14.64
C ASN A 2 51.30 -1.11 13.71
N SER A 3 51.77 0.00 13.16
CA SER A 3 50.95 0.90 12.31
C SER A 3 50.39 0.23 11.04
N ASP A 4 51.10 -0.75 10.47
CA ASP A 4 50.67 -1.50 9.28
C ASP A 4 49.55 -2.51 9.59
N GLU A 5 49.59 -3.09 10.79
CA GLU A 5 48.52 -3.95 11.30
C GLU A 5 47.24 -3.14 11.56
N VAL A 6 47.33 -1.85 11.91
CA VAL A 6 46.17 -0.96 12.06
C VAL A 6 45.49 -0.69 10.73
N ALA A 7 46.25 -0.37 9.69
CA ALA A 7 45.69 -0.11 8.37
C ALA A 7 44.95 -1.34 7.81
N THR A 8 45.54 -2.52 7.99
CA THR A 8 44.92 -3.80 7.61
C THR A 8 43.64 -4.06 8.40
N LEU A 9 43.66 -3.79 9.71
CA LEU A 9 42.51 -3.97 10.59
C LEU A 9 41.36 -3.00 10.27
N VAL A 10 41.67 -1.73 9.98
CA VAL A 10 40.70 -0.71 9.57
C VAL A 10 40.02 -1.11 8.27
N SER A 11 40.78 -1.63 7.30
CA SER A 11 40.21 -2.14 6.05
C SER A 11 39.27 -3.33 6.30
N ALA A 12 39.65 -4.26 7.18
CA ALA A 12 38.81 -5.42 7.50
C ALA A 12 37.54 -5.05 8.27
N LEU A 13 37.62 -4.08 9.19
CA LEU A 13 36.49 -3.57 9.98
C LEU A 13 35.54 -2.69 9.17
N SER A 14 35.90 -2.32 7.94
CA SER A 14 35.02 -1.58 7.02
C SER A 14 34.02 -2.49 6.30
N ALA A 15 34.13 -3.82 6.44
CA ALA A 15 33.20 -4.75 5.80
C ALA A 15 31.75 -4.59 6.30
N PRO A 16 30.74 -4.74 5.42
CA PRO A 16 29.34 -4.48 5.76
C PRO A 16 28.64 -5.64 6.48
N ASP A 17 29.25 -6.83 6.56
CA ASP A 17 28.65 -8.04 7.15
C ASP A 17 29.29 -8.39 8.51
N TYR A 18 28.47 -8.91 9.42
CA TYR A 18 28.89 -9.24 10.79
C TYR A 18 29.93 -10.37 10.85
N LYS A 19 29.76 -11.45 10.06
CA LYS A 19 30.67 -12.60 10.10
C LYS A 19 32.07 -12.20 9.65
N ALA A 20 32.17 -11.21 8.76
CA ALA A 20 33.45 -10.68 8.30
C ALA A 20 34.17 -9.84 9.38
N VAL A 21 33.43 -9.09 10.22
CA VAL A 21 34.05 -8.18 11.21
C VAL A 21 34.21 -8.79 12.61
N GLU A 22 33.39 -9.78 12.98
CA GLU A 22 33.37 -10.40 14.31
C GLU A 22 34.75 -10.89 14.80
N PRO A 23 35.55 -11.64 13.99
CA PRO A 23 36.87 -12.10 14.43
C PRO A 23 37.82 -10.95 14.78
N HIS A 24 37.70 -9.82 14.07
CA HIS A 24 38.53 -8.63 14.28
C HIS A 24 38.11 -7.85 15.53
N LEU A 25 36.80 -7.77 15.79
CA LEU A 25 36.27 -7.16 17.01
C LEU A 25 36.69 -7.93 18.27
N LEU A 26 36.64 -9.26 18.25
CA LEU A 26 37.10 -10.10 19.35
C LEU A 26 38.61 -9.95 19.60
N LYS A 27 39.40 -9.86 18.52
CA LYS A 27 40.86 -9.59 18.62
C LYS A 27 41.13 -8.24 19.28
N LEU A 28 40.36 -7.21 18.94
CA LEU A 28 40.47 -5.88 19.54
C LEU A 28 40.06 -5.84 21.00
N ASP A 29 38.96 -6.51 21.36
CA ASP A 29 38.53 -6.57 22.76
C ASP A 29 39.62 -7.16 23.66
N LYS A 30 40.24 -8.27 23.21
CA LYS A 30 41.40 -8.86 23.89
C LYS A 30 42.61 -7.94 23.92
N TYR A 31 42.81 -7.13 22.88
CA TYR A 31 43.92 -6.17 22.83
C TYR A 31 43.75 -5.04 23.85
N PHE A 32 42.52 -4.57 24.04
CA PHE A 32 42.19 -3.48 24.96
C PHE A 32 41.99 -3.89 26.42
N THR A 33 42.16 -5.18 26.76
CA THR A 33 42.03 -5.67 28.14
C THR A 33 42.93 -4.92 29.13
N LEU A 34 44.15 -4.56 28.73
CA LEU A 34 45.12 -3.85 29.60
C LEU A 34 45.56 -2.49 29.04
N ARG A 35 44.81 -1.91 28.08
CA ARG A 35 45.24 -0.72 27.34
C ARG A 35 44.16 0.35 27.33
N THR A 36 44.54 1.59 27.64
CA THR A 36 43.65 2.77 27.56
C THR A 36 43.71 3.46 26.21
N TYR A 37 44.84 3.38 25.51
CA TYR A 37 45.03 3.85 24.15
C TYR A 37 45.54 2.70 23.28
N PHE A 38 45.38 2.82 21.98
CA PHE A 38 45.81 1.80 21.01
C PHE A 38 47.33 1.60 21.05
N ASP A 39 48.06 2.71 21.15
CA ASP A 39 49.50 2.75 21.38
C ASP A 39 49.89 3.85 22.37
N GLY A 40 50.90 3.59 23.19
CA GLY A 40 51.43 4.54 24.17
C GLY A 40 50.47 4.94 25.31
N TYR A 41 50.64 6.18 25.78
CA TYR A 41 49.94 6.73 26.96
C TYR A 41 49.06 7.96 26.65
N ARG A 42 48.83 8.25 25.36
CA ARG A 42 48.03 9.37 24.86
C ARG A 42 47.30 8.94 23.59
N ILE A 43 46.27 9.67 23.19
CA ILE A 43 45.57 9.38 21.93
C ILE A 43 46.53 9.45 20.75
N SER A 44 46.46 8.44 19.88
CA SER A 44 47.28 8.32 18.68
C SER A 44 46.42 8.42 17.41
N ASP A 45 47.05 8.65 16.25
CA ASP A 45 46.35 8.60 14.96
C ASP A 45 45.68 7.24 14.72
N ALA A 46 46.23 6.16 15.29
CA ALA A 46 45.65 4.83 15.22
C ALA A 46 44.35 4.74 16.04
N ASP A 47 44.29 5.37 17.22
CA ASP A 47 43.06 5.46 18.01
C ASP A 47 41.97 6.21 17.24
N VAL A 48 42.31 7.37 16.67
CA VAL A 48 41.37 8.20 15.90
C VAL A 48 40.81 7.40 14.71
N LYS A 49 41.69 6.81 13.89
CA LYS A 49 41.29 6.04 12.70
C LYS A 49 40.44 4.83 13.07
N LEU A 50 40.83 4.10 14.11
CA LEU A 50 40.09 2.92 14.56
C LEU A 50 38.71 3.30 15.09
N TRP A 51 38.63 4.37 15.88
CA TRP A 51 37.38 4.85 16.46
C TRP A 51 36.42 5.33 15.37
N VAL A 52 36.91 6.14 14.42
CA VAL A 52 36.14 6.62 13.27
C VAL A 52 35.59 5.45 12.46
N THR A 53 36.41 4.43 12.20
CA THR A 53 36.02 3.24 11.43
C THR A 53 34.89 2.47 12.14
N LEU A 54 35.05 2.22 13.44
CA LEU A 54 34.06 1.52 14.25
C LEU A 54 32.75 2.31 14.42
N ARG A 55 32.83 3.64 14.53
CA ARG A 55 31.68 4.52 14.68
C ARG A 55 30.88 4.70 13.38
N SER A 56 31.57 4.70 12.25
CA SER A 56 30.99 4.90 10.91
C SER A 56 30.38 3.61 10.34
N ASN A 57 30.87 2.43 10.73
CA ASN A 57 30.25 1.17 10.37
C ASN A 57 29.05 0.85 11.30
N LYS A 58 27.87 0.69 10.71
CA LYS A 58 26.62 0.46 11.46
C LYS A 58 26.61 -0.85 12.23
N VAL A 59 27.22 -1.91 11.69
CA VAL A 59 27.25 -3.23 12.30
C VAL A 59 28.10 -3.20 13.57
N THR A 60 29.31 -2.65 13.47
CA THR A 60 30.24 -2.52 14.61
C THR A 60 29.69 -1.57 15.67
N ASN A 61 29.16 -0.42 15.28
CA ASN A 61 28.59 0.58 16.20
C ASN A 61 27.38 0.03 16.98
N ALA A 62 26.48 -0.71 16.31
CA ALA A 62 25.34 -1.35 16.98
C ALA A 62 25.80 -2.38 18.03
N PHE A 63 26.91 -3.08 17.79
CA PHE A 63 27.46 -4.07 18.72
C PHE A 63 28.16 -3.42 19.93
N LEU A 64 28.92 -2.35 19.69
CA LEU A 64 29.58 -1.58 20.75
C LEU A 64 28.54 -0.93 21.69
N LYS A 65 27.42 -0.46 21.15
CA LYS A 65 26.29 0.05 21.97
C LYS A 65 25.59 -1.02 22.81
N LYS A 66 25.66 -2.29 22.43
CA LYS A 66 25.12 -3.41 23.22
C LYS A 66 26.06 -3.82 24.37
N GLY A 67 27.29 -3.34 24.39
CA GLY A 67 28.26 -3.62 25.46
C GLY A 67 28.76 -5.07 25.52
N SER A 68 28.58 -5.86 24.44
CA SER A 68 28.94 -7.28 24.42
C SER A 68 30.45 -7.55 24.42
N LEU A 69 31.26 -6.53 24.15
CA LEU A 69 32.73 -6.55 24.15
C LEU A 69 33.23 -5.53 25.17
N ALA A 70 33.41 -5.95 26.43
CA ALA A 70 33.56 -5.06 27.56
C ALA A 70 34.77 -4.11 27.43
N ASN A 71 35.91 -4.60 26.96
CA ASN A 71 37.15 -3.83 26.90
C ASN A 71 37.16 -2.87 25.71
N LEU A 72 36.69 -3.35 24.56
CA LEU A 72 36.58 -2.52 23.35
C LEU A 72 35.50 -1.45 23.53
N THR A 73 34.36 -1.79 24.15
CA THR A 73 33.30 -0.82 24.45
C THR A 73 33.81 0.24 25.43
N ARG A 74 34.54 -0.16 26.48
CA ARG A 74 35.17 0.79 27.41
C ARG A 74 36.09 1.76 26.69
N TRP A 75 36.99 1.27 25.84
CA TRP A 75 37.89 2.12 25.06
C TRP A 75 37.11 3.05 24.12
N PHE A 76 36.10 2.52 23.44
CA PHE A 76 35.29 3.29 22.48
C PHE A 76 34.54 4.44 23.15
N VAL A 77 33.91 4.18 24.30
CA VAL A 77 33.21 5.20 25.11
C VAL A 77 34.22 6.20 25.68
N PHE A 78 35.37 5.73 26.16
CA PHE A 78 36.42 6.62 26.68
C PHE A 78 36.91 7.61 25.61
N VAL A 79 37.20 7.15 24.39
CA VAL A 79 37.61 8.05 23.28
C VAL A 79 36.46 8.99 22.91
N GLU A 80 35.21 8.49 22.90
CA GLU A 80 34.03 9.33 22.65
C GLU A 80 33.94 10.47 23.69
N GLU A 81 34.03 10.18 24.98
CA GLU A 81 33.87 11.16 26.05
C GLU A 81 35.07 12.11 26.21
N SER A 82 36.29 11.62 26.01
CA SER A 82 37.52 12.39 26.24
C SER A 82 37.96 13.25 25.05
N HIS A 83 37.50 12.95 23.84
CA HIS A 83 37.90 13.61 22.59
C HIS A 83 36.70 14.02 21.71
N PRO A 84 35.85 14.96 22.17
CA PRO A 84 34.66 15.40 21.44
C PRO A 84 34.95 16.04 20.08
N GLU A 85 36.17 16.54 19.85
CA GLU A 85 36.64 17.08 18.57
C GLU A 85 36.57 16.05 17.43
N ILE A 86 36.91 14.79 17.71
CA ILE A 86 36.85 13.67 16.73
C ILE A 86 35.40 13.41 16.30
N GLN A 87 34.44 13.62 17.21
CA GLN A 87 33.02 13.45 16.91
C GLN A 87 32.47 14.56 16.01
N SER A 88 33.01 15.78 16.14
CA SER A 88 32.50 16.95 15.42
C SER A 88 32.64 16.80 13.90
N GLU A 89 33.74 16.20 13.43
CA GLU A 89 33.99 15.95 12.01
C GLU A 89 33.05 14.88 11.42
N ILE A 90 32.80 13.79 12.17
CA ILE A 90 31.83 12.75 11.76
C ILE A 90 30.41 13.28 11.78
N LYS A 91 30.06 14.10 12.77
CA LYS A 91 28.72 14.69 12.88
C LYS A 91 28.41 15.60 11.70
N VAL A 92 29.40 16.39 11.24
CA VAL A 92 29.27 17.22 10.03
C VAL A 92 29.07 16.35 8.78
N ALA A 93 29.81 15.24 8.65
CA ALA A 93 29.62 14.29 7.55
C ALA A 93 28.26 13.58 7.59
N ASP A 94 27.82 13.12 8.77
CA ASP A 94 26.50 12.51 9.01
C ASP A 94 25.37 13.50 8.71
N ASP A 95 25.52 14.76 9.12
CA ASP A 95 24.52 15.80 8.90
C ASP A 95 24.49 16.25 7.43
N ALA A 96 25.62 16.25 6.72
CA ALA A 96 25.67 16.45 5.26
C ALA A 96 25.01 15.29 4.50
N VAL A 97 25.25 14.03 4.92
CA VAL A 97 24.57 12.84 4.35
C VAL A 97 23.08 12.88 4.65
N LYS A 98 22.67 13.26 5.87
CA LYS A 98 21.25 13.45 6.22
C LYS A 98 20.61 14.59 5.44
N ALA A 99 21.30 15.71 5.24
CA ALA A 99 20.81 16.84 4.46
C ALA A 99 20.65 16.44 2.98
N LYS A 100 21.62 15.72 2.41
CA LYS A 100 21.53 15.17 1.05
C LYS A 100 20.39 14.16 0.93
N LYS A 101 20.20 13.28 1.92
CA LYS A 101 19.10 12.31 1.98
C LYS A 101 17.73 12.98 2.18
N ALA A 102 17.67 14.06 2.95
CA ALA A 102 16.46 14.87 3.15
C ALA A 102 16.10 15.68 1.89
N ALA A 103 17.10 16.19 1.17
CA ALA A 103 16.91 16.84 -0.12
C ALA A 103 16.41 15.86 -1.18
N LEU A 104 16.99 14.66 -1.26
CA LEU A 104 16.52 13.55 -2.11
C LEU A 104 15.11 13.09 -1.72
N SER A 105 14.81 12.99 -0.42
CA SER A 105 13.47 12.69 0.08
C SER A 105 12.43 13.77 -0.24
N LYS A 106 12.82 15.04 -0.38
CA LYS A 106 11.95 16.14 -0.80
C LYS A 106 11.65 16.11 -2.30
N ALA A 107 12.56 15.55 -3.11
CA ALA A 107 12.38 15.36 -4.55
C ALA A 107 11.68 14.03 -4.91
N GLY A 108 11.10 13.32 -3.93
CA GLY A 108 10.46 12.03 -4.14
C GLY A 108 11.42 10.85 -4.32
N ALA A 109 12.73 11.05 -4.17
CA ALA A 109 13.76 10.06 -4.45
C ALA A 109 14.34 9.43 -3.17
N SER A 110 13.51 8.77 -2.35
CA SER A 110 14.05 7.79 -1.39
C SER A 110 14.26 6.40 -2.02
N TYR A 111 14.23 6.30 -3.35
CA TYR A 111 14.29 5.06 -4.11
C TYR A 111 15.73 4.72 -4.55
N ASN A 112 16.66 4.60 -3.60
CA ASN A 112 17.93 3.91 -3.90
C ASN A 112 17.74 2.40 -3.73
N ILE A 113 16.87 1.81 -4.54
CA ILE A 113 16.72 0.36 -4.65
C ILE A 113 17.15 -0.02 -6.06
N ALA A 114 18.43 -0.39 -6.19
CA ALA A 114 18.93 -0.95 -7.44
C ALA A 114 18.51 -2.42 -7.52
N LEU A 115 17.96 -2.84 -8.67
CA LEU A 115 17.80 -4.24 -8.99
C LEU A 115 19.17 -4.79 -9.43
N GLN A 116 19.41 -6.06 -9.14
CA GLN A 116 20.66 -6.72 -9.53
C GLN A 116 20.72 -6.87 -11.05
N ASP A 117 21.89 -6.76 -11.66
CA ASP A 117 22.12 -7.07 -13.09
C ASP A 117 21.11 -6.37 -14.05
N ALA A 118 20.73 -5.12 -13.71
CA ALA A 118 19.70 -4.35 -14.40
C ALA A 118 20.24 -3.38 -15.47
N ASP A 119 21.55 -3.43 -15.76
CA ASP A 119 22.25 -2.49 -16.65
C ASP A 119 21.73 -2.52 -18.11
N GLN A 120 21.11 -3.63 -18.53
CA GLN A 120 20.52 -3.80 -19.86
C GLN A 120 19.00 -3.56 -19.90
N GLY A 121 18.46 -2.93 -18.86
CA GLY A 121 17.03 -2.84 -18.63
C GLY A 121 16.47 -4.09 -17.96
N VAL A 122 15.20 -4.02 -17.56
CA VAL A 122 14.53 -5.11 -16.83
C VAL A 122 13.24 -5.51 -17.53
N VAL A 123 12.92 -6.79 -17.47
CA VAL A 123 11.57 -7.31 -17.72
C VAL A 123 10.98 -7.73 -16.38
N THR A 124 9.89 -7.07 -15.98
CA THR A 124 9.10 -7.39 -14.79
C THR A 124 7.73 -7.91 -15.22
N ARG A 125 6.98 -8.50 -14.28
CA ARG A 125 5.60 -8.92 -14.52
C ARG A 125 4.73 -8.75 -13.30
N PHE A 126 3.51 -8.30 -13.53
CA PHE A 126 2.41 -8.41 -12.57
C PHE A 126 1.57 -9.64 -12.96
N PRO A 127 1.61 -10.73 -12.18
CA PRO A 127 0.98 -11.99 -12.56
C PRO A 127 -0.25 -12.33 -11.68
N PRO A 128 -1.40 -11.64 -11.80
CA PRO A 128 -2.58 -11.96 -11.00
C PRO A 128 -3.27 -13.24 -11.48
N GLU A 129 -3.75 -14.06 -10.55
CA GLU A 129 -4.78 -15.06 -10.83
C GLU A 129 -6.13 -14.34 -11.06
N PRO A 130 -6.85 -14.58 -12.17
CA PRO A 130 -8.14 -13.95 -12.46
C PRO A 130 -9.26 -14.58 -11.63
N SER A 131 -9.12 -14.54 -10.30
CA SER A 131 -10.01 -15.16 -9.31
C SER A 131 -10.70 -14.16 -8.37
N GLY A 132 -10.54 -12.86 -8.62
CA GLY A 132 -11.14 -11.80 -7.82
C GLY A 132 -10.61 -10.41 -8.16
N TYR A 133 -11.33 -9.39 -7.70
CA TYR A 133 -11.00 -7.98 -7.87
C TYR A 133 -9.70 -7.58 -7.18
N LEU A 134 -9.03 -6.55 -7.71
CA LEU A 134 -7.80 -6.05 -7.11
C LEU A 134 -8.09 -5.23 -5.85
N HIS A 135 -7.14 -5.30 -4.92
CA HIS A 135 -7.16 -4.54 -3.68
C HIS A 135 -5.83 -3.85 -3.46
N ILE A 136 -5.74 -2.96 -2.48
CA ILE A 136 -4.53 -2.18 -2.18
C ILE A 136 -3.26 -3.05 -2.05
N GLY A 137 -3.37 -4.28 -1.53
CA GLY A 137 -2.26 -5.24 -1.54
C GLY A 137 -1.73 -5.61 -2.95
N HIS A 138 -2.62 -5.79 -3.94
CA HIS A 138 -2.25 -6.01 -5.33
C HIS A 138 -1.68 -4.75 -5.97
N ALA A 139 -2.20 -3.58 -5.61
CA ALA A 139 -1.69 -2.29 -6.07
C ALA A 139 -0.21 -2.13 -5.78
N LYS A 140 0.25 -2.58 -4.60
CA LYS A 140 1.68 -2.58 -4.26
C LYS A 140 2.49 -3.40 -5.25
N ALA A 141 2.06 -4.62 -5.56
CA ALA A 141 2.74 -5.47 -6.52
C ALA A 141 2.74 -4.86 -7.92
N ALA A 142 1.59 -4.39 -8.40
CA ALA A 142 1.44 -3.83 -9.74
C ALA A 142 2.30 -2.56 -9.92
N LEU A 143 2.18 -1.59 -9.01
CA LEU A 143 2.91 -0.31 -9.08
C LEU A 143 4.42 -0.48 -8.88
N LEU A 144 4.88 -1.45 -8.08
CA LEU A 144 6.31 -1.73 -7.96
C LEU A 144 6.88 -2.31 -9.27
N ASN A 145 6.18 -3.29 -9.87
CA ASN A 145 6.62 -3.86 -11.14
C ASN A 145 6.65 -2.80 -12.26
N ASP A 146 5.64 -1.95 -12.32
CA ASP A 146 5.54 -0.82 -13.25
C ASP A 146 6.63 0.23 -13.02
N TYR A 147 6.86 0.64 -11.76
CA TYR A 147 7.92 1.59 -11.41
C TYR A 147 9.30 1.09 -11.84
N PHE A 148 9.63 -0.18 -11.58
CA PHE A 148 10.92 -0.72 -11.99
C PHE A 148 11.05 -0.81 -13.51
N ALA A 149 10.01 -1.28 -14.19
CA ALA A 149 10.02 -1.36 -15.65
C ALA A 149 10.09 0.04 -16.28
N HIS A 150 9.07 0.87 -16.10
CA HIS A 150 8.90 2.10 -16.87
C HIS A 150 9.63 3.30 -16.30
N ASP A 151 9.65 3.47 -14.97
CA ASP A 151 10.21 4.67 -14.36
C ASP A 151 11.72 4.57 -14.15
N LEU A 152 12.20 3.48 -13.54
CA LEU A 152 13.60 3.36 -13.12
C LEU A 152 14.53 2.83 -14.22
N TYR A 153 14.16 1.75 -14.92
CA TYR A 153 15.06 1.07 -15.86
C TYR A 153 14.67 1.17 -17.34
N LYS A 154 13.54 1.82 -17.66
CA LYS A 154 13.04 1.95 -19.06
C LYS A 154 12.93 0.60 -19.79
N GLY A 155 12.57 -0.44 -19.04
CA GLY A 155 12.35 -1.80 -19.49
C GLY A 155 10.89 -2.11 -19.80
N THR A 156 10.49 -3.36 -19.58
CA THR A 156 9.20 -3.92 -19.99
C THR A 156 8.40 -4.43 -18.80
N LEU A 157 7.12 -4.07 -18.73
CA LEU A 157 6.13 -4.60 -17.82
C LEU A 157 5.20 -5.57 -18.55
N LEU A 158 5.15 -6.82 -18.07
CA LEU A 158 4.18 -7.81 -18.51
C LEU A 158 2.96 -7.85 -17.57
N LEU A 159 1.76 -7.91 -18.13
CA LEU A 159 0.57 -8.39 -17.42
C LEU A 159 0.38 -9.86 -17.79
N ARG A 160 0.61 -10.78 -16.85
CA ARG A 160 0.35 -12.20 -17.08
C ARG A 160 -0.84 -12.65 -16.26
N PHE A 161 -1.85 -13.23 -16.89
CA PHE A 161 -2.85 -13.97 -16.12
C PHE A 161 -2.28 -15.34 -15.76
N ASP A 162 -2.10 -15.60 -14.46
CA ASP A 162 -1.69 -16.91 -13.95
C ASP A 162 -2.93 -17.82 -13.88
N ASP A 163 -3.48 -18.15 -15.05
CA ASP A 163 -4.72 -18.88 -15.27
C ASP A 163 -4.49 -20.41 -15.40
N THR A 164 -4.25 -21.07 -14.27
CA THR A 164 -3.99 -22.52 -14.22
C THR A 164 -5.00 -23.28 -13.38
N ASN A 165 -6.04 -22.60 -12.89
CA ASN A 165 -7.00 -23.11 -11.94
C ASN A 165 -8.45 -22.82 -12.39
N PRO A 166 -9.01 -23.66 -13.27
CA PRO A 166 -10.32 -23.41 -13.89
C PRO A 166 -11.48 -23.37 -12.88
N SER A 167 -11.28 -23.82 -11.64
CA SER A 167 -12.30 -23.76 -10.59
C SER A 167 -12.55 -22.37 -10.00
N LYS A 168 -11.63 -21.42 -10.19
CA LYS A 168 -11.73 -20.09 -9.57
C LYS A 168 -11.75 -18.94 -10.57
N GLU A 169 -11.41 -19.22 -11.81
CA GLU A 169 -11.10 -18.22 -12.81
C GLU A 169 -12.33 -17.87 -13.64
N LYS A 170 -12.48 -16.57 -13.95
CA LYS A 170 -13.60 -16.07 -14.75
C LYS A 170 -13.19 -14.86 -15.58
N GLN A 171 -13.81 -14.71 -16.75
CA GLN A 171 -13.59 -13.56 -17.63
C GLN A 171 -13.87 -12.22 -16.94
N GLU A 172 -14.91 -12.15 -16.08
CA GLU A 172 -15.24 -10.94 -15.32
C GLU A 172 -14.06 -10.38 -14.50
N PHE A 173 -13.21 -11.27 -13.97
CA PHE A 173 -12.07 -10.87 -13.16
C PHE A 173 -10.90 -10.41 -14.02
N GLU A 174 -10.69 -10.99 -15.20
CA GLU A 174 -9.71 -10.49 -16.16
C GLU A 174 -10.03 -9.06 -16.58
N ASP A 175 -11.28 -8.85 -17.02
CA ASP A 175 -11.76 -7.55 -17.48
C ASP A 175 -11.63 -6.51 -16.35
N SER A 176 -12.00 -6.89 -15.13
CA SER A 176 -11.85 -6.02 -13.95
C SER A 176 -10.39 -5.71 -13.62
N ILE A 177 -9.48 -6.67 -13.74
CA ILE A 177 -8.04 -6.47 -13.46
C ILE A 177 -7.45 -5.48 -14.46
N ILE A 178 -7.79 -5.63 -15.75
CA ILE A 178 -7.33 -4.69 -16.80
C ILE A 178 -7.84 -3.28 -16.51
N GLU A 179 -9.13 -3.15 -16.17
CA GLU A 179 -9.72 -1.85 -15.80
C GLU A 179 -9.04 -1.27 -14.55
N ASP A 180 -8.81 -2.07 -13.51
CA ASP A 180 -8.18 -1.62 -12.25
C ASP A 180 -6.72 -1.16 -12.48
N LEU A 181 -5.98 -1.82 -13.37
CA LEU A 181 -4.63 -1.39 -13.77
C LEU A 181 -4.66 -0.07 -14.54
N ALA A 182 -5.57 0.07 -15.50
CA ALA A 182 -5.76 1.31 -16.24
C ALA A 182 -6.16 2.47 -15.29
N LEU A 183 -7.03 2.21 -14.32
CA LEU A 183 -7.39 3.17 -13.27
C LEU A 183 -6.17 3.61 -12.46
N MET A 184 -5.22 2.73 -12.17
CA MET A 184 -3.97 3.08 -11.50
C MET A 184 -2.93 3.78 -12.41
N GLY A 185 -3.27 4.02 -13.68
CA GLY A 185 -2.35 4.55 -14.66
C GLY A 185 -1.18 3.60 -14.93
N ILE A 186 -1.45 2.30 -14.91
CA ILE A 186 -0.52 1.23 -15.31
C ILE A 186 -0.94 0.75 -16.68
N LYS A 187 -0.01 0.75 -17.62
CA LYS A 187 -0.22 0.22 -18.97
C LYS A 187 0.84 -0.84 -19.24
N PRO A 188 0.51 -2.15 -19.16
CA PRO A 188 1.48 -3.18 -19.50
C PRO A 188 1.89 -3.06 -20.98
N ASP A 189 3.14 -3.40 -21.28
CA ASP A 189 3.66 -3.41 -22.65
C ASP A 189 3.16 -4.63 -23.42
N ARG A 190 2.97 -5.74 -22.71
CA ARG A 190 2.46 -7.01 -23.25
C ARG A 190 1.54 -7.67 -22.24
N THR A 191 0.50 -8.32 -22.76
CA THR A 191 -0.38 -9.21 -22.00
C THR A 191 -0.16 -10.64 -22.44
N SER A 192 -0.10 -11.56 -21.49
CA SER A 192 0.04 -13.00 -21.73
C SER A 192 -0.80 -13.81 -20.75
N TYR A 193 -0.93 -15.09 -21.03
CA TYR A 193 -1.71 -16.03 -20.24
C TYR A 193 -0.88 -17.28 -20.01
N THR A 194 -0.84 -17.79 -18.79
CA THR A 194 -0.14 -19.05 -18.50
C THR A 194 -0.76 -20.20 -19.29
N SER A 195 -2.08 -20.12 -19.56
CA SER A 195 -2.77 -21.13 -20.35
C SER A 195 -2.29 -21.21 -21.82
N ASP A 196 -1.63 -20.17 -22.36
CA ASP A 196 -0.99 -20.23 -23.68
C ASP A 196 0.22 -21.19 -23.70
N TYR A 197 0.78 -21.51 -22.52
CA TYR A 197 1.95 -22.36 -22.35
C TYR A 197 1.62 -23.78 -21.86
N LEU A 198 0.34 -24.17 -21.74
CA LEU A 198 -0.01 -25.50 -21.19
C LEU A 198 0.63 -26.67 -21.93
N GLN A 199 0.75 -26.56 -23.26
CA GLN A 199 1.44 -27.57 -24.07
C GLN A 199 2.93 -27.64 -23.73
N VAL A 200 3.59 -26.49 -23.61
CA VAL A 200 5.02 -26.39 -23.24
C VAL A 200 5.25 -26.93 -21.81
N LEU A 201 4.35 -26.62 -20.88
CA LEU A 201 4.40 -27.11 -19.50
C LEU A 201 4.21 -28.64 -19.42
N TYR A 202 3.32 -29.19 -20.26
CA TYR A 202 3.15 -30.64 -20.40
C TYR A 202 4.41 -31.30 -20.95
N GLU A 203 5.04 -30.74 -21.99
CA GLU A 203 6.29 -31.24 -22.58
C GLU A 203 7.47 -31.18 -21.59
N HIS A 204 7.61 -30.11 -20.82
CA HIS A 204 8.59 -30.03 -19.75
C HIS A 204 8.34 -31.08 -18.66
N THR A 205 7.09 -31.40 -18.36
CA THR A 205 6.77 -32.46 -17.39
C THR A 205 7.11 -33.85 -17.93
N ILE A 206 6.88 -34.12 -19.22
CA ILE A 206 7.36 -35.35 -19.87
C ILE A 206 8.88 -35.46 -19.74
N ARG A 207 9.61 -34.37 -20.00
CA ARG A 207 11.07 -34.35 -19.85
C ARG A 207 11.49 -34.65 -18.42
N LEU A 208 10.88 -34.00 -17.42
CA LEU A 208 11.16 -34.27 -16.01
C LEU A 208 10.91 -35.75 -15.65
N ILE A 209 9.83 -36.36 -16.13
CA ILE A 209 9.55 -37.79 -15.89
C ILE A 209 10.62 -38.66 -16.57
N THR A 210 10.95 -38.35 -17.83
CA THR A 210 11.92 -39.10 -18.64
C THR A 210 13.32 -39.10 -18.04
N GLU A 211 13.72 -37.96 -17.46
CA GLU A 211 15.01 -37.77 -16.79
C GLU A 211 15.00 -38.28 -15.34
N GLY A 212 13.88 -38.82 -14.85
CA GLY A 212 13.77 -39.36 -13.48
C GLY A 212 13.61 -38.30 -12.39
N HIS A 213 13.19 -37.08 -12.76
CA HIS A 213 12.98 -35.93 -11.88
C HIS A 213 11.50 -35.69 -11.54
N ALA A 214 10.58 -36.56 -11.96
CA ALA A 214 9.18 -36.54 -11.56
C ALA A 214 8.56 -37.95 -11.59
N TYR A 215 7.52 -38.17 -10.81
CA TYR A 215 6.78 -39.45 -10.75
C TYR A 215 5.28 -39.23 -10.52
N ALA A 216 4.48 -40.19 -10.95
CA ALA A 216 3.06 -40.23 -10.69
C ALA A 216 2.78 -40.81 -9.30
N ASP A 217 1.85 -40.21 -8.55
CA ASP A 217 1.52 -40.60 -7.18
C ASP A 217 0.01 -40.63 -6.98
N ASP A 218 -0.51 -41.80 -6.57
CA ASP A 218 -1.90 -42.07 -6.22
C ASP A 218 -2.13 -42.17 -4.69
N THR A 219 -1.14 -41.75 -3.90
CA THR A 219 -1.27 -41.72 -2.44
C THR A 219 -2.38 -40.76 -2.03
N GLU A 220 -3.29 -41.24 -1.17
CA GLU A 220 -4.36 -40.45 -0.56
C GLU A 220 -3.83 -39.13 0.03
N GLN A 221 -4.54 -38.02 -0.22
CA GLN A 221 -4.06 -36.66 0.06
C GLN A 221 -3.61 -36.46 1.51
N GLU A 222 -4.35 -37.00 2.48
CA GLU A 222 -4.02 -36.89 3.90
C GLU A 222 -2.75 -37.68 4.26
N LYS A 223 -2.58 -38.88 3.68
CA LYS A 223 -1.37 -39.70 3.83
C LYS A 223 -0.17 -39.01 3.20
N MET A 224 -0.32 -38.50 1.97
CA MET A 224 0.73 -37.75 1.27
C MET A 224 1.16 -36.52 2.08
N ARG A 225 0.22 -35.80 2.70
CA ARG A 225 0.52 -34.65 3.55
C ARG A 225 1.34 -35.06 4.79
N ASP A 226 0.96 -36.15 5.45
CA ASP A 226 1.67 -36.69 6.61
C ASP A 226 3.09 -37.17 6.25
N GLU A 227 3.22 -37.93 5.16
CA GLU A 227 4.50 -38.40 4.64
C GLU A 227 5.43 -37.22 4.34
N ARG A 228 4.95 -36.20 3.60
CA ARG A 228 5.73 -34.98 3.33
C ARG A 228 6.12 -34.25 4.62
N TRP A 229 5.23 -34.21 5.62
CA TRP A 229 5.52 -33.57 6.89
C TRP A 229 6.61 -34.29 7.69
N LYS A 230 6.60 -35.62 7.67
CA LYS A 230 7.56 -36.49 8.36
C LYS A 230 8.83 -36.77 7.56
N GLY A 231 8.86 -36.40 6.30
CA GLY A 231 9.98 -36.63 5.40
C GLY A 231 10.10 -38.07 4.91
N ILE A 232 8.96 -38.74 4.76
CA ILE A 232 8.86 -40.14 4.32
C ILE A 232 8.65 -40.16 2.80
N ALA A 233 9.41 -41.01 2.11
CA ALA A 233 9.23 -41.23 0.67
C ALA A 233 7.88 -41.89 0.39
N SER A 234 7.17 -41.41 -0.63
CA SER A 234 5.98 -42.12 -1.15
C SER A 234 6.38 -43.50 -1.66
N GLU A 235 5.51 -44.49 -1.44
CA GLU A 235 5.66 -45.84 -2.02
C GLU A 235 5.72 -45.82 -3.54
N ARG A 236 5.24 -44.74 -4.20
CA ARG A 236 5.25 -44.56 -5.66
C ARG A 236 6.48 -43.83 -6.19
N ARG A 237 7.37 -43.36 -5.31
CA ARG A 237 8.52 -42.52 -5.68
C ARG A 237 9.52 -43.21 -6.63
N GLU A 238 9.59 -44.54 -6.57
CA GLU A 238 10.50 -45.36 -7.39
C GLU A 238 9.79 -46.09 -8.54
N ARG A 239 8.58 -45.63 -8.95
CA ARG A 239 7.93 -46.07 -10.20
C ARG A 239 8.88 -45.87 -11.39
N THR A 240 8.83 -46.78 -12.36
CA THR A 240 9.67 -46.66 -13.56
C THR A 240 9.22 -45.49 -14.44
N VAL A 241 10.13 -45.02 -15.30
CA VAL A 241 9.84 -43.94 -16.25
C VAL A 241 8.65 -44.30 -17.14
N GLU A 242 8.58 -45.54 -17.62
CA GLU A 242 7.52 -46.03 -18.51
C GLU A 242 6.16 -46.03 -17.81
N GLU A 243 6.10 -46.48 -16.55
CA GLU A 243 4.87 -46.45 -15.76
C GLU A 243 4.40 -45.01 -15.52
N ASN A 244 5.32 -44.11 -15.15
CA ASN A 244 4.99 -42.70 -14.91
C ASN A 244 4.47 -42.01 -16.18
N LEU A 245 5.10 -42.24 -17.34
CA LEU A 245 4.65 -41.67 -18.62
C LEU A 245 3.28 -42.20 -19.03
N ARG A 246 3.02 -43.50 -18.85
CA ARG A 246 1.69 -44.10 -19.09
C ARG A 246 0.63 -43.41 -18.23
N ILE A 247 0.86 -43.29 -16.92
CA ILE A 247 -0.09 -42.65 -16.00
C ILE A 247 -0.29 -41.17 -16.35
N PHE A 248 0.76 -40.46 -16.77
CA PHE A 248 0.63 -39.07 -17.18
C PHE A 248 -0.27 -38.89 -18.42
N GLU A 249 -0.25 -39.83 -19.36
CA GLU A 249 -1.19 -39.83 -20.49
C GLU A 249 -2.63 -40.16 -20.05
N GLU A 250 -2.79 -41.08 -19.09
CA GLU A 250 -4.08 -41.36 -18.45
C GLU A 250 -4.65 -40.12 -17.72
N MET A 251 -3.80 -39.32 -17.06
CA MET A 251 -4.17 -38.03 -16.47
C MET A 251 -4.67 -37.04 -17.53
N LYS A 252 -4.04 -37.00 -18.71
CA LYS A 252 -4.39 -36.08 -19.80
C LYS A 252 -5.80 -36.32 -20.34
N VAL A 253 -6.16 -37.59 -20.52
CA VAL A 253 -7.54 -37.97 -20.92
C VAL A 253 -8.52 -37.98 -19.73
N ALA A 254 -7.98 -37.87 -18.51
CA ALA A 254 -8.63 -37.98 -17.21
C ALA A 254 -9.45 -39.27 -17.07
N SER A 255 -8.81 -40.41 -17.32
CA SER A 255 -9.38 -41.73 -17.01
C SER A 255 -9.55 -41.91 -15.50
N GLU A 256 -10.18 -43.02 -15.09
CA GLU A 256 -10.36 -43.32 -13.66
C GLU A 256 -9.01 -43.45 -12.92
N GLU A 257 -7.99 -44.01 -13.58
CA GLU A 257 -6.62 -44.08 -13.03
C GLU A 257 -5.97 -42.68 -13.01
N GLY A 258 -6.08 -41.94 -14.11
CA GLY A 258 -5.53 -40.59 -14.21
C GLY A 258 -6.07 -39.64 -13.14
N GLN A 259 -7.37 -39.70 -12.84
CA GLN A 259 -8.00 -38.85 -11.81
C GLN A 259 -7.52 -39.15 -10.38
N LYS A 260 -7.06 -40.37 -10.12
CA LYS A 260 -6.50 -40.77 -8.81
C LYS A 260 -5.04 -40.32 -8.64
N ASN A 261 -4.36 -39.98 -9.73
CA ASN A 261 -2.94 -39.64 -9.72
C ASN A 261 -2.71 -38.12 -9.82
N CYS A 262 -1.61 -37.70 -9.22
CA CYS A 262 -0.95 -36.42 -9.49
C CYS A 262 0.50 -36.67 -9.92
N ILE A 263 1.16 -35.68 -10.52
CA ILE A 263 2.61 -35.74 -10.73
C ILE A 263 3.30 -34.94 -9.63
N ARG A 264 4.35 -35.54 -9.05
CA ARG A 264 5.22 -34.92 -8.07
C ARG A 264 6.62 -34.75 -8.64
N ALA A 265 7.27 -33.63 -8.36
CA ALA A 265 8.70 -33.48 -8.62
C ALA A 265 9.47 -34.42 -7.67
N LYS A 266 10.52 -35.07 -8.17
CA LYS A 266 11.42 -35.95 -7.41
C LYS A 266 12.63 -35.15 -6.95
N MET A 267 12.49 -34.51 -5.80
CA MET A 267 13.48 -33.67 -5.14
C MET A 267 14.05 -34.45 -3.93
N SER A 268 14.04 -33.86 -2.74
CA SER A 268 14.40 -34.53 -1.47
C SER A 268 13.12 -34.87 -0.71
N VAL A 269 13.12 -35.97 0.04
CA VAL A 269 11.98 -36.33 0.89
C VAL A 269 12.02 -35.63 2.24
N ASP A 270 13.22 -35.31 2.74
CA ASP A 270 13.51 -34.90 4.12
C ASP A 270 14.10 -33.49 4.25
N ASN A 271 14.17 -32.72 3.15
CA ASN A 271 14.73 -31.36 3.12
C ASN A 271 14.18 -30.51 4.28
N PRO A 272 15.03 -29.75 5.01
CA PRO A 272 14.56 -28.82 6.05
C PRO A 272 13.52 -27.82 5.53
N ASN A 273 13.67 -27.35 4.29
CA ASN A 273 12.66 -26.60 3.58
C ASN A 273 11.57 -27.56 3.05
N LYS A 274 10.40 -27.54 3.69
CA LYS A 274 9.27 -28.42 3.34
C LYS A 274 8.70 -28.18 1.93
N ALA A 275 8.94 -27.02 1.33
CA ALA A 275 8.54 -26.77 -0.05
C ALA A 275 9.31 -27.67 -1.04
N MET A 276 10.56 -28.02 -0.72
CA MET A 276 11.41 -28.91 -1.51
C MET A 276 11.09 -30.40 -1.36
N ARG A 277 10.06 -30.74 -0.56
CA ARG A 277 9.69 -32.13 -0.29
C ARG A 277 8.72 -32.68 -1.32
N ASP A 278 9.27 -33.23 -2.40
CA ASP A 278 8.56 -33.81 -3.55
C ASP A 278 7.19 -33.16 -3.82
N PRO A 279 7.16 -31.86 -4.18
CA PRO A 279 5.93 -31.09 -4.33
C PRO A 279 5.10 -31.58 -5.53
N VAL A 280 3.78 -31.45 -5.42
CA VAL A 280 2.85 -31.72 -6.54
C VAL A 280 3.02 -30.64 -7.62
N ILE A 281 3.23 -31.07 -8.86
CA ILE A 281 3.47 -30.22 -10.03
C ILE A 281 2.37 -30.29 -11.08
N TYR A 282 1.55 -31.34 -11.08
CA TYR A 282 0.40 -31.49 -11.97
C TYR A 282 -0.74 -32.24 -11.29
N ARG A 283 -1.99 -31.87 -11.60
CA ARG A 283 -3.20 -32.51 -11.05
C ARG A 283 -4.35 -32.50 -12.05
N CYS A 284 -5.26 -33.46 -11.94
CA CYS A 284 -6.51 -33.46 -12.70
C CYS A 284 -7.50 -32.41 -12.18
N ASN A 285 -8.19 -31.74 -13.10
CA ASN A 285 -9.35 -30.88 -12.84
C ASN A 285 -10.27 -30.93 -14.08
N LEU A 286 -11.49 -31.43 -13.90
CA LEU A 286 -12.41 -31.68 -15.02
C LEU A 286 -13.21 -30.45 -15.44
N LEU A 287 -13.12 -29.35 -14.68
CA LEU A 287 -13.83 -28.12 -15.02
C LEU A 287 -13.25 -27.51 -16.31
N PRO A 288 -14.10 -27.03 -17.23
CA PRO A 288 -13.63 -26.32 -18.41
C PRO A 288 -12.85 -25.06 -18.02
N HIS A 289 -11.72 -24.83 -18.70
CA HIS A 289 -10.97 -23.58 -18.59
C HIS A 289 -11.67 -22.46 -19.34
N HIS A 290 -11.71 -21.25 -18.77
CA HIS A 290 -12.39 -20.10 -19.39
C HIS A 290 -11.83 -19.74 -20.78
N ARG A 291 -10.52 -19.91 -21.01
CA ARG A 291 -9.86 -19.75 -22.33
C ARG A 291 -9.75 -21.02 -23.20
N THR A 292 -9.25 -22.13 -22.63
CA THR A 292 -8.91 -23.34 -23.42
C THR A 292 -10.02 -24.39 -23.43
N GLY A 293 -11.17 -24.12 -22.80
CA GLY A 293 -12.33 -24.99 -22.78
C GLY A 293 -12.01 -26.35 -22.15
N THR A 294 -12.34 -27.42 -22.85
CA THR A 294 -12.13 -28.80 -22.41
C THR A 294 -10.88 -29.45 -23.00
N THR A 295 -10.00 -28.67 -23.64
CA THR A 295 -8.76 -29.16 -24.25
C THR A 295 -7.86 -29.85 -23.22
N TRP A 296 -7.85 -29.32 -21.99
CA TRP A 296 -7.07 -29.85 -20.88
C TRP A 296 -8.00 -30.29 -19.75
N LYS A 297 -7.67 -31.44 -19.15
CA LYS A 297 -8.35 -31.97 -17.94
C LYS A 297 -7.39 -32.14 -16.76
N MET A 298 -6.18 -31.66 -16.93
CA MET A 298 -5.12 -31.63 -15.94
C MET A 298 -4.33 -30.35 -16.12
N TYR A 299 -3.88 -29.78 -15.00
CA TYR A 299 -3.27 -28.46 -14.98
C TYR A 299 -2.00 -28.48 -14.13
N PRO A 300 -0.97 -27.73 -14.55
CA PRO A 300 0.24 -27.55 -13.77
C PRO A 300 -0.10 -26.79 -12.49
N THR A 301 0.66 -27.03 -11.43
CA THR A 301 0.60 -26.17 -10.25
C THR A 301 1.40 -24.89 -10.48
N TYR A 302 1.08 -23.87 -9.68
CA TYR A 302 1.80 -22.59 -9.65
C TYR A 302 3.32 -22.79 -9.59
N ASP A 303 3.80 -23.75 -8.80
CA ASP A 303 5.23 -23.95 -8.57
C ASP A 303 5.99 -24.44 -9.81
N LEU A 304 5.33 -25.20 -10.69
CA LEU A 304 5.91 -25.65 -11.96
C LEU A 304 5.76 -24.57 -13.04
N ALA A 305 4.55 -23.99 -13.16
CA ALA A 305 4.22 -23.10 -14.26
C ALA A 305 5.04 -21.80 -14.23
N VAL A 306 5.10 -21.17 -13.06
CA VAL A 306 5.66 -19.81 -12.91
C VAL A 306 7.15 -19.70 -13.27
N PRO A 307 8.07 -20.56 -12.80
CA PRO A 307 9.48 -20.47 -13.21
C PRO A 307 9.67 -20.70 -14.72
N ILE A 308 8.94 -21.65 -15.30
CA ILE A 308 9.05 -21.95 -16.73
C ILE A 308 8.57 -20.76 -17.56
N VAL A 309 7.38 -20.23 -17.26
CA VAL A 309 6.80 -19.13 -18.04
C VAL A 309 7.56 -17.83 -17.82
N ASP A 310 8.01 -17.53 -16.59
CA ASP A 310 8.90 -16.38 -16.34
C ASP A 310 10.16 -16.45 -17.23
N ALA A 311 10.81 -17.61 -17.32
CA ALA A 311 12.00 -17.78 -18.15
C ALA A 311 11.70 -17.63 -19.65
N LEU A 312 10.59 -18.21 -20.14
CA LEU A 312 10.18 -18.14 -21.55
C LEU A 312 9.76 -16.73 -21.98
N GLU A 313 9.13 -15.97 -21.09
CA GLU A 313 8.74 -14.58 -21.34
C GLU A 313 9.90 -13.59 -21.22
N GLY A 314 11.07 -14.06 -20.82
CA GLY A 314 12.27 -13.25 -20.64
C GLY A 314 12.23 -12.39 -19.39
N VAL A 315 11.40 -12.75 -18.40
CA VAL A 315 11.38 -12.07 -17.10
C VAL A 315 12.79 -12.08 -16.51
N THR A 316 13.28 -10.90 -16.14
CA THR A 316 14.59 -10.74 -15.50
C THR A 316 14.47 -10.72 -13.98
N HIS A 317 13.37 -10.13 -13.49
CA HIS A 317 13.12 -9.85 -12.09
C HIS A 317 11.70 -10.25 -11.73
N ALA A 318 11.59 -11.36 -11.01
CA ALA A 318 10.34 -11.88 -10.49
C ALA A 318 10.06 -11.26 -9.11
N LEU A 319 9.32 -10.15 -9.09
CA LEU A 319 8.89 -9.54 -7.84
C LEU A 319 7.77 -10.37 -7.21
N ARG A 320 7.95 -10.81 -5.96
CA ARG A 320 7.01 -11.70 -5.25
C ARG A 320 6.85 -11.32 -3.80
N THR A 321 5.74 -11.72 -3.19
CA THR A 321 5.53 -11.48 -1.76
C THR A 321 6.34 -12.48 -0.93
N THR A 322 6.80 -12.06 0.26
CA THR A 322 7.58 -12.90 1.18
C THR A 322 6.88 -14.19 1.62
N GLU A 323 5.57 -14.32 1.41
CA GLU A 323 4.83 -15.58 1.65
C GLU A 323 5.30 -16.74 0.77
N TYR A 324 5.94 -16.43 -0.35
CA TYR A 324 6.49 -17.42 -1.26
C TYR A 324 7.98 -17.68 -1.03
N ALA A 325 8.61 -17.08 -0.01
CA ALA A 325 10.05 -17.17 0.19
C ALA A 325 10.56 -18.63 0.31
N ASP A 326 9.81 -19.49 1.00
CA ASP A 326 10.14 -20.92 1.11
C ASP A 326 10.13 -21.64 -0.26
N ARG A 327 9.45 -21.09 -1.26
CA ARG A 327 9.36 -21.64 -2.63
C ARG A 327 10.42 -21.06 -3.57
N ASN A 328 11.32 -20.19 -3.09
CA ASN A 328 12.37 -19.61 -3.93
C ASN A 328 13.39 -20.68 -4.35
N ASP A 329 13.78 -21.58 -3.43
CA ASP A 329 14.65 -22.72 -3.76
C ASP A 329 13.98 -23.66 -4.77
N GLN A 330 12.66 -23.83 -4.64
CA GLN A 330 11.86 -24.67 -5.54
C GLN A 330 11.81 -24.06 -6.94
N TYR A 331 11.59 -22.74 -7.03
CA TYR A 331 11.64 -22.00 -8.29
C TYR A 331 12.99 -22.16 -8.97
N GLN A 332 14.09 -21.95 -8.21
CA GLN A 332 15.44 -22.07 -8.74
C GLN A 332 15.74 -23.49 -9.23
N TRP A 333 15.28 -24.52 -8.51
CA TRP A 333 15.44 -25.91 -8.93
C TRP A 333 14.82 -26.19 -10.31
N PHE A 334 13.61 -25.66 -10.59
CA PHE A 334 13.00 -25.83 -11.91
C PHE A 334 13.78 -25.12 -13.01
N ILE A 335 14.30 -23.91 -12.73
CA ILE A 335 15.16 -23.18 -13.67
C ILE A 335 16.40 -24.01 -14.01
N ASP A 336 17.10 -24.51 -12.99
CA ASP A 336 18.37 -25.20 -13.16
C ASP A 336 18.19 -26.58 -13.82
N ILE A 337 17.23 -27.38 -13.37
CA ILE A 337 17.03 -28.75 -13.87
C ILE A 337 16.58 -28.77 -15.33
N LEU A 338 15.78 -27.78 -15.73
CA LEU A 338 15.29 -27.65 -17.11
C LEU A 338 16.28 -26.88 -18.00
N GLY A 339 17.35 -26.30 -17.43
CA GLY A 339 18.35 -25.52 -18.17
C GLY A 339 17.78 -24.21 -18.73
N LEU A 340 16.92 -23.55 -17.97
CA LEU A 340 16.21 -22.34 -18.39
C LEU A 340 17.01 -21.07 -18.10
N ARG A 341 16.55 -19.95 -18.68
CA ARG A 341 17.09 -18.61 -18.39
C ARG A 341 16.95 -18.31 -16.90
N GLN A 342 18.02 -17.79 -16.30
CA GLN A 342 18.03 -17.35 -14.91
C GLN A 342 17.13 -16.12 -14.68
N VAL A 343 16.41 -16.12 -13.56
CA VAL A 343 15.49 -15.05 -13.16
C VAL A 343 15.78 -14.66 -11.71
N HIS A 344 16.01 -13.37 -11.45
CA HIS A 344 16.23 -12.89 -10.09
C HIS A 344 14.89 -12.81 -9.35
N ILE A 345 14.74 -13.59 -8.29
CA ILE A 345 13.59 -13.45 -7.38
C ILE A 345 13.85 -12.31 -6.42
N TRP A 346 12.86 -11.43 -6.30
CA TRP A 346 12.99 -10.23 -5.50
C TRP A 346 11.76 -10.10 -4.57
N ASP A 347 11.96 -10.46 -3.30
CA ASP A 347 10.88 -10.56 -2.30
C ASP A 347 10.54 -9.20 -1.67
N PHE A 348 9.24 -8.91 -1.53
CA PHE A 348 8.73 -7.82 -0.70
C PHE A 348 7.62 -8.28 0.25
N ALA A 349 7.48 -7.62 1.39
CA ALA A 349 6.37 -7.88 2.29
C ALA A 349 5.06 -7.34 1.71
N ARG A 350 3.98 -8.09 1.94
CA ARG A 350 2.62 -7.61 1.72
C ARG A 350 2.35 -6.36 2.52
N MET A 351 1.47 -5.52 1.98
CA MET A 351 0.91 -4.39 2.69
C MET A 351 -0.33 -4.87 3.46
N ASN A 352 -0.38 -4.58 4.76
CA ASN A 352 -1.56 -4.81 5.60
C ASN A 352 -2.00 -3.47 6.17
N PHE A 353 -3.30 -3.35 6.47
CA PHE A 353 -3.85 -2.17 7.13
C PHE A 353 -4.60 -2.59 8.39
N ILE A 354 -4.56 -1.73 9.40
CA ILE A 354 -5.37 -1.95 10.60
C ILE A 354 -6.85 -1.73 10.29
N ARG A 355 -7.70 -2.34 11.10
CA ARG A 355 -9.17 -2.19 11.07
C ARG A 355 -9.81 -2.54 9.71
N THR A 356 -9.14 -3.42 8.96
CA THR A 356 -9.61 -3.98 7.70
C THR A 356 -9.02 -5.37 7.49
N PHE A 357 -9.36 -6.02 6.38
CA PHE A 357 -8.72 -7.25 5.94
C PHE A 357 -8.64 -7.30 4.40
N LEU A 358 -7.58 -7.92 3.87
CA LEU A 358 -7.36 -8.05 2.43
C LEU A 358 -7.66 -9.47 1.90
N SER A 359 -8.04 -10.40 2.78
CA SER A 359 -8.36 -11.77 2.38
C SER A 359 -9.56 -11.78 1.44
N LYS A 360 -9.36 -12.22 0.19
CA LYS A 360 -10.43 -12.40 -0.82
C LYS A 360 -11.63 -13.14 -0.24
N ARG A 361 -11.40 -14.27 0.46
CA ARG A 361 -12.47 -15.06 1.10
C ARG A 361 -13.32 -14.22 2.08
N LYS A 362 -12.69 -13.40 2.91
CA LYS A 362 -13.39 -12.54 3.88
C LYS A 362 -14.14 -11.40 3.18
N LEU A 363 -13.54 -10.79 2.15
CA LEU A 363 -14.14 -9.71 1.35
C LEU A 363 -15.36 -10.19 0.56
N THR A 364 -15.27 -11.34 -0.11
CA THR A 364 -16.41 -11.96 -0.80
C THR A 364 -17.56 -12.23 0.19
N LYS A 365 -17.25 -12.74 1.38
CA LYS A 365 -18.27 -12.97 2.42
C LYS A 365 -19.00 -11.68 2.86
N LEU A 366 -18.31 -10.53 2.94
CA LEU A 366 -18.97 -9.26 3.25
C LEU A 366 -20.00 -8.87 2.18
N ILE A 367 -19.66 -9.08 0.91
CA ILE A 367 -20.53 -8.77 -0.22
C ILE A 367 -21.72 -9.73 -0.22
N ASP A 368 -21.48 -11.04 -0.12
CA ASP A 368 -22.53 -12.07 -0.15
C ASP A 368 -23.53 -11.91 1.01
N THR A 369 -23.07 -11.39 2.17
CA THR A 369 -23.91 -11.13 3.34
C THR A 369 -24.53 -9.72 3.34
N GLY A 370 -24.35 -8.94 2.28
CA GLY A 370 -24.92 -7.60 2.11
C GLY A 370 -24.41 -6.57 3.13
N LYS A 371 -23.23 -6.78 3.73
CA LYS A 371 -22.63 -5.84 4.71
C LYS A 371 -21.97 -4.63 4.04
N VAL A 372 -21.69 -4.76 2.74
CA VAL A 372 -21.20 -3.71 1.83
C VAL A 372 -21.99 -3.81 0.54
N TRP A 373 -21.99 -2.75 -0.28
CA TRP A 373 -22.78 -2.67 -1.50
C TRP A 373 -22.22 -3.55 -2.64
N GLY A 374 -20.91 -3.81 -2.64
CA GLY A 374 -20.21 -4.51 -3.71
C GLY A 374 -18.70 -4.32 -3.62
N TRP A 375 -17.98 -4.67 -4.69
CA TRP A 375 -16.52 -4.57 -4.74
C TRP A 375 -16.00 -3.13 -4.84
N ASP A 376 -16.82 -2.19 -5.29
CA ASP A 376 -16.48 -0.77 -5.41
C ASP A 376 -16.98 0.07 -4.22
N ASP A 377 -17.52 -0.56 -3.18
CA ASP A 377 -17.99 0.12 -1.97
C ASP A 377 -16.85 0.93 -1.32
N PRO A 378 -17.06 2.21 -0.94
CA PRO A 378 -16.04 3.08 -0.34
C PRO A 378 -15.36 2.56 0.94
N ARG A 379 -16.00 1.61 1.64
CA ARG A 379 -15.45 0.94 2.83
C ARG A 379 -14.48 -0.18 2.47
N MET A 380 -14.56 -0.70 1.24
CA MET A 380 -13.75 -1.83 0.80
C MET A 380 -12.31 -1.39 0.52
N PRO A 381 -11.30 -2.20 0.90
CA PRO A 381 -9.89 -1.91 0.61
C PRO A 381 -9.52 -2.28 -0.84
N THR A 382 -10.50 -2.32 -1.74
CA THR A 382 -10.32 -2.55 -3.17
C THR A 382 -9.80 -1.28 -3.85
N ILE A 383 -9.21 -1.41 -5.04
CA ILE A 383 -8.78 -0.22 -5.79
C ILE A 383 -9.98 0.67 -6.15
N ARG A 384 -11.06 0.03 -6.59
CA ARG A 384 -12.32 0.71 -6.88
C ARG A 384 -12.92 1.40 -5.66
N GLY A 385 -12.96 0.71 -4.51
CA GLY A 385 -13.50 1.24 -3.26
C GLY A 385 -12.76 2.49 -2.78
N VAL A 386 -11.42 2.43 -2.68
CA VAL A 386 -10.65 3.60 -2.23
C VAL A 386 -10.71 4.75 -3.24
N ARG A 387 -10.73 4.47 -4.55
CA ARG A 387 -10.91 5.51 -5.59
C ARG A 387 -12.30 6.14 -5.49
N ARG A 388 -13.36 5.34 -5.38
CA ARG A 388 -14.74 5.81 -5.23
C ARG A 388 -14.93 6.62 -3.95
N ARG A 389 -14.19 6.31 -2.89
CA ARG A 389 -14.11 7.14 -1.67
C ARG A 389 -13.38 8.47 -1.88
N GLY A 390 -12.59 8.62 -2.94
CA GLY A 390 -11.88 9.87 -3.28
C GLY A 390 -10.35 9.80 -3.24
N MET A 391 -9.77 8.59 -3.21
CA MET A 391 -8.32 8.42 -3.39
C MET A 391 -7.90 8.80 -4.81
N THR A 392 -6.93 9.70 -4.93
CA THR A 392 -6.33 10.05 -6.22
C THR A 392 -5.21 9.09 -6.59
N ILE A 393 -5.06 8.82 -7.89
CA ILE A 393 -4.04 7.90 -8.40
C ILE A 393 -2.61 8.39 -8.12
N PRO A 394 -2.28 9.68 -8.29
CA PRO A 394 -0.95 10.18 -7.91
C PRO A 394 -0.64 9.94 -6.43
N ALA A 395 -1.62 10.15 -5.53
CA ALA A 395 -1.42 9.92 -4.10
C ALA A 395 -1.29 8.43 -3.76
N LEU A 396 -2.07 7.55 -4.40
CA LEU A 396 -1.96 6.11 -4.23
C LEU A 396 -0.58 5.60 -4.66
N ARG A 397 -0.12 6.04 -5.84
CA ARG A 397 1.22 5.69 -6.38
C ARG A 397 2.31 6.20 -5.45
N ASP A 398 2.28 7.46 -5.05
CA ASP A 398 3.24 8.04 -4.12
C ASP A 398 3.26 7.32 -2.76
N PHE A 399 2.09 6.99 -2.19
CA PHE A 399 2.00 6.25 -0.94
C PHE A 399 2.65 4.87 -1.04
N ILE A 400 2.30 4.10 -2.09
CA ILE A 400 2.79 2.74 -2.31
C ILE A 400 4.28 2.71 -2.56
N LEU A 401 4.77 3.57 -3.47
CA LEU A 401 6.19 3.60 -3.81
C LEU A 401 7.04 4.01 -2.60
N LYS A 402 6.59 4.96 -1.76
CA LYS A 402 7.30 5.39 -0.54
C LYS A 402 7.61 4.28 0.45
N GLN A 403 6.79 3.25 0.52
CA GLN A 403 7.06 2.09 1.38
C GLN A 403 8.24 1.28 0.85
N GLY A 404 8.49 1.43 -0.44
CA GLY A 404 9.40 0.63 -1.20
C GLY A 404 9.05 -0.84 -1.08
N PRO A 405 9.98 -1.68 -1.51
CA PRO A 405 9.75 -3.09 -1.54
C PRO A 405 10.36 -3.77 -0.29
N SER A 406 10.19 -3.14 0.87
CA SER A 406 10.63 -3.67 2.17
C SER A 406 10.15 -5.10 2.40
N ARG A 407 11.00 -5.95 3.00
CA ARG A 407 10.67 -7.32 3.46
C ARG A 407 9.99 -7.32 4.83
N ASN A 408 9.85 -6.17 5.48
CA ASN A 408 9.19 -6.06 6.79
C ASN A 408 7.68 -6.06 6.62
N ILE A 409 7.00 -7.01 7.27
CA ILE A 409 5.55 -7.03 7.38
C ILE A 409 5.14 -5.93 8.36
N VAL A 410 4.38 -4.95 7.89
CA VAL A 410 3.89 -3.83 8.69
C VAL A 410 2.38 -3.73 8.53
N ASN A 411 1.67 -3.59 9.66
CA ASN A 411 0.27 -3.19 9.67
C ASN A 411 0.22 -1.67 9.65
N MET A 412 -0.19 -1.10 8.52
CA MET A 412 -0.25 0.33 8.30
C MET A 412 -1.54 0.91 8.84
N ASP A 413 -1.48 2.17 9.26
CA ASP A 413 -2.67 2.93 9.60
C ASP A 413 -3.17 3.76 8.41
N TRP A 414 -4.49 3.93 8.32
CA TRP A 414 -5.14 4.67 7.25
C TRP A 414 -4.87 6.17 7.28
N THR A 415 -4.42 6.72 8.42
CA THR A 415 -4.09 8.14 8.57
C THR A 415 -3.08 8.60 7.54
N ASN A 416 -1.95 7.89 7.40
CA ASN A 416 -0.90 8.29 6.45
C ASN A 416 -1.32 8.10 4.99
N PHE A 417 -2.15 7.10 4.72
CA PHE A 417 -2.74 6.85 3.40
C PHE A 417 -3.57 8.06 2.96
N TRP A 418 -4.52 8.48 3.81
CA TRP A 418 -5.39 9.62 3.53
C TRP A 418 -4.71 10.98 3.64
N ALA A 419 -3.74 11.15 4.55
CA ALA A 419 -2.93 12.35 4.63
C ALA A 419 -2.08 12.57 3.37
N THR A 420 -1.63 11.49 2.72
CA THR A 420 -0.93 11.57 1.43
C THR A 420 -1.89 12.07 0.34
N ASN A 421 -3.12 11.57 0.30
CA ASN A 421 -4.15 12.05 -0.62
C ASN A 421 -4.51 13.52 -0.39
N LYS A 422 -4.67 13.94 0.87
CA LYS A 422 -4.94 15.33 1.24
C LYS A 422 -3.93 16.30 0.60
N LYS A 423 -2.64 15.95 0.58
CA LYS A 423 -1.58 16.80 0.00
C LYS A 423 -1.79 17.07 -1.50
N VAL A 424 -2.41 16.14 -2.21
CA VAL A 424 -2.73 16.27 -3.63
C VAL A 424 -4.01 17.09 -3.81
N ILE A 425 -5.10 16.73 -3.11
CA ILE A 425 -6.41 17.35 -3.34
C ILE A 425 -6.53 18.77 -2.76
N ASP A 426 -5.86 19.08 -1.63
CA ASP A 426 -5.94 20.41 -0.99
C ASP A 426 -5.42 21.54 -1.88
N ALA A 427 -4.51 21.25 -2.81
CA ALA A 427 -3.95 22.25 -3.72
C ALA A 427 -4.91 22.65 -4.84
N VAL A 428 -5.89 21.80 -5.17
CA VAL A 428 -6.72 21.92 -6.38
C VAL A 428 -8.23 21.87 -6.11
N ALA A 429 -8.66 21.44 -4.92
CA ALA A 429 -10.08 21.30 -4.60
C ALA A 429 -10.79 22.67 -4.49
N PRO A 430 -11.80 22.96 -5.33
CA PRO A 430 -12.63 24.15 -5.16
C PRO A 430 -13.43 24.10 -3.84
N ARG A 431 -13.62 25.28 -3.24
CA ARG A 431 -14.24 25.45 -1.92
C ARG A 431 -15.69 25.91 -2.04
N PHE A 432 -16.57 25.26 -1.31
CA PHE A 432 -18.01 25.52 -1.27
C PHE A 432 -18.50 25.63 0.17
N THR A 433 -19.72 26.12 0.33
CA THR A 433 -20.39 26.14 1.63
C THR A 433 -21.50 25.10 1.67
N ALA A 434 -21.55 24.34 2.76
CA ALA A 434 -22.64 23.45 3.10
C ALA A 434 -23.07 23.77 4.54
N ILE A 435 -24.37 23.91 4.76
CA ILE A 435 -24.98 24.10 6.08
C ILE A 435 -25.84 22.86 6.39
N ASP A 436 -25.70 22.26 7.56
CA ASP A 436 -26.53 21.13 7.99
C ASP A 436 -28.02 21.52 7.95
N LYS A 437 -28.82 20.73 7.24
CA LYS A 437 -30.24 21.01 6.99
C LYS A 437 -31.07 20.94 8.27
N GLU A 438 -30.75 20.00 9.18
CA GLU A 438 -31.48 19.82 10.43
C GLU A 438 -31.02 20.82 11.50
N ASN A 439 -29.76 21.25 11.41
CA ASN A 439 -29.11 22.16 12.34
C ASN A 439 -28.92 23.57 11.74
N THR A 440 -29.86 24.04 10.94
CA THR A 440 -29.83 25.38 10.33
C THR A 440 -30.42 26.45 11.26
N VAL A 441 -29.73 27.59 11.39
CA VAL A 441 -30.21 28.79 12.08
C VAL A 441 -30.39 29.94 11.08
N ARG A 442 -31.52 30.65 11.15
CA ARG A 442 -31.78 31.85 10.33
C ARG A 442 -31.00 33.04 10.87
N ALA A 443 -30.39 33.82 9.99
CA ALA A 443 -29.74 35.07 10.38
C ALA A 443 -30.22 36.25 9.56
N THR A 444 -30.51 37.34 10.27
CA THR A 444 -30.85 38.63 9.67
C THR A 444 -29.66 39.57 9.81
N ILE A 445 -29.27 40.22 8.71
CA ILE A 445 -28.10 41.08 8.60
C ILE A 445 -28.52 42.56 8.60
N ILE A 446 -28.26 43.25 9.71
CA ILE A 446 -28.40 44.69 9.86
C ILE A 446 -27.26 45.37 9.08
N GLY A 447 -27.62 46.36 8.25
CA GLY A 447 -26.68 46.99 7.32
C GLY A 447 -26.35 46.13 6.09
N GLY A 448 -27.09 45.03 5.88
CA GLY A 448 -27.01 44.20 4.67
C GLY A 448 -27.61 44.88 3.43
N PRO A 449 -27.50 44.25 2.25
CA PRO A 449 -28.01 44.82 1.01
C PRO A 449 -29.56 44.84 0.95
N ASP A 450 -30.12 45.90 0.36
CA ASP A 450 -31.58 46.05 0.18
C ASP A 450 -32.21 44.96 -0.71
N LYS A 451 -31.43 44.46 -1.68
CA LYS A 451 -31.82 43.35 -2.57
C LYS A 451 -30.65 42.37 -2.70
N PRO A 452 -30.92 41.07 -2.83
CA PRO A 452 -29.87 40.10 -3.08
C PRO A 452 -29.07 40.45 -4.33
N TYR A 453 -27.75 40.29 -4.26
CA TYR A 453 -26.84 40.46 -5.39
C TYR A 453 -25.75 39.38 -5.38
N THR A 454 -25.00 39.27 -6.48
CA THR A 454 -23.93 38.27 -6.62
C THR A 454 -22.60 38.92 -6.94
N GLU A 455 -21.52 38.34 -6.43
CA GLU A 455 -20.14 38.69 -6.81
C GLU A 455 -19.32 37.44 -7.16
N GLU A 456 -18.36 37.59 -8.05
CA GLU A 456 -17.36 36.56 -8.32
C GLU A 456 -16.33 36.52 -7.18
N LYS A 457 -16.21 35.36 -6.53
CA LYS A 457 -15.16 35.09 -5.52
C LYS A 457 -14.30 33.90 -5.98
N PRO A 458 -13.01 33.84 -5.61
CA PRO A 458 -12.18 32.68 -5.91
C PRO A 458 -12.76 31.38 -5.35
N LYS A 459 -12.73 30.30 -6.14
CA LYS A 459 -13.03 28.95 -5.65
C LYS A 459 -11.93 28.44 -4.71
N HIS A 460 -10.70 28.93 -4.84
CA HIS A 460 -9.60 28.55 -3.97
C HIS A 460 -8.68 29.73 -3.67
N ASN A 461 -8.65 30.17 -2.40
CA ASN A 461 -7.96 31.40 -1.98
C ASN A 461 -6.44 31.42 -2.24
N LYS A 462 -5.82 30.26 -2.46
CA LYS A 462 -4.37 30.13 -2.70
C LYS A 462 -4.03 29.65 -4.12
N ASN A 463 -5.03 29.33 -4.94
CA ASN A 463 -4.82 28.79 -6.28
C ASN A 463 -5.82 29.43 -7.26
N PRO A 464 -5.44 30.53 -7.93
CA PRO A 464 -6.30 31.20 -8.90
C PRO A 464 -6.71 30.35 -10.10
N GLU A 465 -5.92 29.31 -10.46
CA GLU A 465 -6.19 28.46 -11.63
C GLU A 465 -7.47 27.61 -11.47
N VAL A 466 -7.93 27.39 -10.24
CA VAL A 466 -9.20 26.69 -9.94
C VAL A 466 -10.42 27.54 -10.38
N GLY A 467 -10.23 28.83 -10.61
CA GLY A 467 -11.25 29.75 -11.10
C GLY A 467 -12.09 30.41 -9.99
N THR A 468 -13.23 30.95 -10.39
CA THR A 468 -14.16 31.71 -9.53
C THR A 468 -15.52 31.03 -9.44
N LYS A 469 -16.32 31.47 -8.46
CA LYS A 469 -17.71 31.09 -8.25
C LYS A 469 -18.51 32.33 -7.88
N LYS A 470 -19.82 32.30 -8.15
CA LYS A 470 -20.73 33.38 -7.77
C LYS A 470 -21.18 33.19 -6.32
N VAL A 471 -20.92 34.17 -5.47
CA VAL A 471 -21.41 34.19 -4.10
C VAL A 471 -22.58 35.16 -4.02
N THR A 472 -23.73 34.67 -3.53
CA THR A 472 -24.94 35.48 -3.33
C THR A 472 -24.92 36.12 -1.94
N PHE A 473 -25.17 37.42 -1.89
CA PHE A 473 -25.22 38.23 -0.68
C PHE A 473 -26.64 38.76 -0.49
N SER A 474 -27.21 38.63 0.71
CA SER A 474 -28.57 39.07 1.06
C SER A 474 -28.66 39.45 2.53
N SER A 475 -29.72 40.15 2.92
CA SER A 475 -29.96 40.44 4.35
C SER A 475 -30.45 39.23 5.15
N GLU A 476 -30.82 38.14 4.48
CA GLU A 476 -31.27 36.88 5.11
C GLU A 476 -30.32 35.73 4.77
N LEU A 477 -29.68 35.15 5.79
CA LEU A 477 -28.72 34.05 5.67
C LEU A 477 -29.15 32.81 6.47
N ILE A 478 -28.44 31.71 6.22
CA ILE A 478 -28.43 30.52 7.05
C ILE A 478 -27.02 30.23 7.58
N LEU A 479 -26.94 29.83 8.84
CA LEU A 479 -25.72 29.40 9.53
C LEU A 479 -25.92 28.07 10.25
N GLU A 480 -24.81 27.47 10.68
CA GLU A 480 -24.77 26.25 11.47
C GLU A 480 -25.14 26.50 12.94
N GLN A 481 -26.02 25.67 13.50
CA GLN A 481 -26.39 25.68 14.91
C GLN A 481 -25.18 25.58 15.83
N ALA A 482 -24.21 24.74 15.48
CA ALA A 482 -22.98 24.53 16.23
C ALA A 482 -22.09 25.79 16.28
N ASP A 483 -22.12 26.60 15.22
CA ASP A 483 -21.38 27.86 15.19
C ASP A 483 -22.06 28.93 16.03
N VAL A 484 -23.38 29.09 15.86
CA VAL A 484 -24.15 30.10 16.58
C VAL A 484 -24.16 29.84 18.08
N LYS A 485 -24.18 28.56 18.52
CA LYS A 485 -24.06 28.19 19.95
C LYS A 485 -22.77 28.67 20.61
N LEU A 486 -21.70 28.89 19.84
CA LEU A 486 -20.43 29.37 20.37
C LEU A 486 -20.35 30.91 20.44
N MET A 487 -21.24 31.62 19.73
CA MET A 487 -21.27 33.07 19.68
C MET A 487 -21.79 33.68 20.97
N LYS A 488 -21.41 34.94 21.23
CA LYS A 488 -21.95 35.74 22.33
C LYS A 488 -22.49 37.07 21.79
N GLU A 489 -23.56 37.59 22.39
CA GLU A 489 -24.03 38.93 22.07
C GLU A 489 -22.93 39.97 22.36
N GLY A 490 -22.75 40.92 21.44
CA GLY A 490 -21.67 41.90 21.42
C GLY A 490 -20.35 41.38 20.82
N GLU A 491 -20.24 40.09 20.49
CA GLU A 491 -19.03 39.52 19.89
C GLU A 491 -18.90 39.89 18.40
N GLU A 492 -17.68 40.20 17.97
CA GLU A 492 -17.34 40.37 16.56
C GLU A 492 -16.86 39.04 15.95
N ILE A 493 -17.49 38.63 14.84
CA ILE A 493 -17.22 37.40 14.12
C ILE A 493 -16.88 37.69 12.65
N THR A 494 -16.18 36.77 11.98
CA THR A 494 -16.00 36.82 10.50
C THR A 494 -17.05 35.97 9.80
N LEU A 495 -17.83 36.58 8.92
CA LEU A 495 -18.57 35.89 7.86
C LEU A 495 -17.61 35.61 6.71
N MET A 496 -17.24 34.33 6.51
CA MET A 496 -16.21 33.96 5.52
C MET A 496 -16.54 34.48 4.12
N ALA A 497 -15.55 35.06 3.44
CA ALA A 497 -15.69 35.69 2.11
C ALA A 497 -16.62 36.93 2.02
N TRP A 498 -17.13 37.44 3.15
CA TRP A 498 -17.87 38.71 3.22
C TRP A 498 -17.12 39.78 4.02
N GLY A 499 -16.81 39.50 5.29
CA GLY A 499 -16.24 40.49 6.21
C GLY A 499 -16.65 40.21 7.66
N ASN A 500 -16.46 41.18 8.54
CA ASN A 500 -16.85 41.05 9.94
C ASN A 500 -18.31 41.44 10.17
N ALA A 501 -18.90 40.88 11.21
CA ALA A 501 -20.21 41.26 11.72
C ALA A 501 -20.23 41.18 13.26
N ILE A 502 -21.06 42.01 13.89
CA ILE A 502 -21.26 42.03 15.34
C ILE A 502 -22.55 41.29 15.67
N VAL A 503 -22.47 40.33 16.58
CA VAL A 503 -23.64 39.59 17.07
C VAL A 503 -24.48 40.52 17.93
N ARG A 504 -25.70 40.83 17.51
CA ARG A 504 -26.59 41.75 18.25
C ARG A 504 -27.56 41.02 19.14
N LYS A 505 -28.11 39.92 18.65
CA LYS A 505 -29.15 39.18 19.36
C LYS A 505 -29.15 37.71 18.99
N ILE A 506 -29.25 36.83 19.97
CA ILE A 506 -29.42 35.39 19.76
C ILE A 506 -30.78 34.98 20.34
N VAL A 507 -31.62 34.31 19.53
CA VAL A 507 -32.97 33.91 19.92
C VAL A 507 -33.06 32.39 20.06
N GLY A 508 -33.44 31.93 21.26
CA GLY A 508 -33.49 30.50 21.60
C GLY A 508 -32.22 30.02 22.31
N SER A 509 -32.23 28.77 22.76
CA SER A 509 -31.13 28.19 23.54
C SER A 509 -30.79 26.76 23.12
N ASP A 510 -31.81 25.91 22.88
CA ASP A 510 -31.62 24.58 22.29
C ASP A 510 -32.93 24.05 21.65
N PRO A 511 -33.14 24.18 20.33
CA PRO A 511 -32.26 24.85 19.36
C PRO A 511 -32.35 26.38 19.41
N ILE A 512 -31.36 27.05 18.80
CA ILE A 512 -31.40 28.50 18.53
C ILE A 512 -32.18 28.68 17.24
N THR A 513 -33.18 29.55 17.21
CA THR A 513 -34.07 29.70 16.05
C THR A 513 -33.60 30.81 15.11
N SER A 514 -33.03 31.88 15.65
CA SER A 514 -32.49 32.97 14.84
C SER A 514 -31.36 33.75 15.53
N VAL A 515 -30.60 34.48 14.72
CA VAL A 515 -29.56 35.42 15.16
C VAL A 515 -29.64 36.72 14.36
N GLU A 516 -29.46 37.86 15.01
CA GLU A 516 -29.30 39.16 14.36
C GLU A 516 -27.82 39.55 14.36
N LEU A 517 -27.27 39.85 13.19
CA LEU A 517 -25.88 40.25 13.00
C LEU A 517 -25.84 41.63 12.34
N GLU A 518 -24.93 42.52 12.77
CA GLU A 518 -24.73 43.83 12.14
C GLU A 518 -23.40 43.84 11.38
N LEU A 519 -23.41 44.19 10.08
CA LEU A 519 -22.19 44.26 9.28
C LEU A 519 -21.23 45.31 9.83
N HIS A 520 -19.96 44.93 9.94
CA HIS A 520 -18.87 45.80 10.35
C HIS A 520 -17.69 45.59 9.39
N LEU A 521 -17.81 46.11 8.16
CA LEU A 521 -16.85 45.84 7.09
C LEU A 521 -15.51 46.57 7.28
N GLU A 522 -15.45 47.59 8.16
CA GLU A 522 -14.18 48.19 8.58
C GLU A 522 -13.38 47.30 9.56
N GLY A 523 -13.99 46.22 10.06
CA GLY A 523 -13.38 45.27 10.98
C GLY A 523 -12.23 44.47 10.36
N ASP A 524 -11.31 44.01 11.21
CA ASP A 524 -10.16 43.19 10.80
C ASP A 524 -10.45 41.69 11.01
N VAL A 525 -10.66 40.96 9.91
CA VAL A 525 -10.89 39.50 9.89
C VAL A 525 -9.76 38.67 10.53
N LYS A 526 -8.59 39.28 10.80
CA LYS A 526 -7.48 38.61 11.51
C LYS A 526 -7.64 38.68 13.03
N LYS A 527 -8.43 39.62 13.56
CA LYS A 527 -8.62 39.83 15.00
C LYS A 527 -9.78 39.02 15.59
N THR A 528 -10.73 38.59 14.76
CA THR A 528 -11.86 37.77 15.21
C THR A 528 -11.43 36.33 15.44
N GLU A 529 -11.80 35.75 16.57
CA GLU A 529 -11.55 34.34 16.88
C GLU A 529 -12.44 33.40 16.07
N LYS A 530 -13.71 33.79 15.86
CA LYS A 530 -14.72 32.96 15.19
C LYS A 530 -14.87 33.34 13.74
N LYS A 531 -14.70 32.35 12.86
CA LYS A 531 -14.92 32.46 11.41
C LYS A 531 -15.96 31.42 11.02
N VAL A 532 -17.07 31.89 10.47
CA VAL A 532 -18.22 31.03 10.21
C VAL A 532 -18.56 31.00 8.74
N THR A 533 -18.99 29.82 8.30
CA THR A 533 -19.57 29.61 6.98
C THR A 533 -21.04 30.01 7.02
N TRP A 534 -21.53 30.55 5.91
CA TRP A 534 -22.89 31.01 5.76
C TRP A 534 -23.32 30.79 4.31
N ALA A 535 -24.62 30.62 4.09
CA ALA A 535 -25.20 30.67 2.77
C ALA A 535 -26.36 31.67 2.76
N SER A 536 -26.48 32.44 1.70
CA SER A 536 -27.61 33.34 1.51
C SER A 536 -28.91 32.54 1.34
N PHE A 537 -29.96 32.92 2.06
CA PHE A 537 -31.27 32.26 1.96
C PHE A 537 -32.11 32.83 0.81
N GLU A 538 -31.81 34.05 0.35
CA GLU A 538 -32.56 34.76 -0.69
C GLU A 538 -31.72 35.00 -1.94
N GLY A 539 -32.34 35.11 -3.11
CA GLY A 539 -31.62 35.42 -4.35
C GLY A 539 -30.77 34.28 -4.91
N GLN A 540 -30.88 33.07 -4.36
CA GLN A 540 -30.35 31.83 -4.93
C GLN A 540 -31.24 30.63 -4.59
N THR A 541 -31.05 29.54 -5.33
CA THR A 541 -31.61 28.23 -4.98
C THR A 541 -30.58 27.44 -4.17
N LEU A 542 -30.92 27.12 -2.92
CA LEU A 542 -30.09 26.25 -2.09
C LEU A 542 -30.18 24.81 -2.61
N ILE A 543 -29.02 24.19 -2.81
CA ILE A 543 -28.93 22.85 -3.40
C ILE A 543 -28.89 21.81 -2.28
N PRO A 544 -29.84 20.87 -2.21
CA PRO A 544 -29.80 19.80 -1.23
C PRO A 544 -28.73 18.77 -1.60
N VAL A 545 -27.93 18.40 -0.60
CA VAL A 545 -26.90 17.36 -0.70
C VAL A 545 -27.01 16.41 0.47
N GLU A 546 -26.65 15.17 0.19
CA GLU A 546 -26.42 14.14 1.19
C GLU A 546 -24.92 13.92 1.33
N LEU A 547 -24.40 14.14 2.53
CA LEU A 547 -23.01 13.91 2.89
C LEU A 547 -22.92 12.53 3.53
N VAL A 548 -22.03 11.67 3.00
CA VAL A 548 -21.86 10.30 3.47
C VAL A 548 -20.46 10.12 4.05
N ASP A 549 -20.40 9.72 5.31
CA ASP A 549 -19.19 9.38 6.04
C ASP A 549 -19.09 7.86 6.25
N PHE A 550 -17.86 7.33 6.26
CA PHE A 550 -17.62 5.89 6.37
C PHE A 550 -16.65 5.55 7.51
N ASP A 551 -17.02 4.57 8.32
CA ASP A 551 -16.16 3.98 9.36
C ASP A 551 -15.38 2.76 8.83
N TYR A 552 -14.54 2.20 9.68
CA TYR A 552 -13.80 0.97 9.44
C TYR A 552 -14.68 -0.27 9.37
N LEU A 553 -14.26 -1.28 8.61
CA LEU A 553 -14.99 -2.54 8.44
C LEU A 553 -15.01 -3.39 9.71
N ILE A 554 -13.95 -3.33 10.52
CA ILE A 554 -13.83 -4.09 11.77
C ILE A 554 -13.39 -3.21 12.93
N THR A 555 -13.74 -3.65 14.14
CA THR A 555 -13.44 -2.96 15.39
C THR A 555 -12.03 -3.26 15.94
N LYS A 556 -11.43 -4.37 15.51
CA LYS A 556 -10.08 -4.82 15.91
C LYS A 556 -9.05 -4.37 14.89
N ASP A 557 -7.83 -4.05 15.34
CA ASP A 557 -6.75 -3.66 14.44
C ASP A 557 -6.38 -4.77 13.44
N LYS A 558 -6.38 -6.03 13.88
CA LYS A 558 -6.11 -7.19 13.02
C LYS A 558 -6.91 -8.40 13.50
N LEU A 559 -7.48 -9.15 12.57
CA LEU A 559 -8.07 -10.46 12.85
C LEU A 559 -6.97 -11.54 12.90
N GLU A 560 -6.98 -12.35 13.95
CA GLU A 560 -6.17 -13.56 14.08
C GLU A 560 -6.85 -14.78 13.44
N GLU A 561 -6.16 -15.92 13.36
CA GLU A 561 -6.65 -17.10 12.64
C GLU A 561 -7.93 -17.68 13.25
N ASP A 562 -8.01 -17.71 14.58
CA ASP A 562 -9.17 -18.22 15.34
C ASP A 562 -10.29 -17.18 15.52
N ASP A 563 -10.12 -15.95 15.03
CA ASP A 563 -11.14 -14.92 15.14
C ASP A 563 -12.31 -15.19 14.18
N GLU A 564 -13.52 -15.28 14.74
CA GLU A 564 -14.77 -15.24 13.99
C GLU A 564 -15.05 -13.81 13.51
N MET A 565 -14.80 -13.55 12.23
CA MET A 565 -14.92 -12.23 11.59
C MET A 565 -16.22 -11.50 11.95
N GLU A 566 -17.34 -12.20 11.97
CA GLU A 566 -18.68 -11.67 12.22
C GLU A 566 -18.80 -10.95 13.57
N LYS A 567 -18.06 -11.41 14.58
CA LYS A 567 -18.07 -10.83 15.93
C LYS A 567 -17.33 -9.49 16.00
N PHE A 568 -16.47 -9.22 15.03
CA PHE A 568 -15.62 -8.03 15.00
C PHE A 568 -16.01 -7.04 13.90
N LEU A 569 -17.07 -7.31 13.14
CA LEU A 569 -17.60 -6.33 12.18
C LEU A 569 -18.10 -5.09 12.92
N THR A 570 -17.78 -3.92 12.39
CA THR A 570 -18.31 -2.66 12.90
C THR A 570 -19.82 -2.61 12.63
N PRO A 571 -20.69 -2.41 13.64
CA PRO A 571 -22.14 -2.50 13.45
C PRO A 571 -22.72 -1.45 12.49
N VAL A 572 -22.18 -0.23 12.53
CA VAL A 572 -22.58 0.90 11.67
C VAL A 572 -21.32 1.49 11.07
N THR A 573 -21.23 1.46 9.74
CA THR A 573 -20.04 1.89 8.99
C THR A 573 -20.31 3.00 7.99
N GLU A 574 -21.54 3.49 7.96
CA GLU A 574 -22.00 4.49 7.01
C GLU A 574 -22.95 5.44 7.74
N PHE A 575 -22.67 6.73 7.63
CA PHE A 575 -23.44 7.78 8.26
C PHE A 575 -23.84 8.79 7.19
N ARG A 576 -25.11 9.17 7.15
CA ARG A 576 -25.64 10.13 6.19
C ARG A 576 -26.15 11.34 6.92
N SER A 577 -25.83 12.53 6.40
CA SER A 577 -26.36 13.80 6.88
C SER A 577 -26.82 14.65 5.71
N ALA A 578 -27.92 15.38 5.89
CA ALA A 578 -28.44 16.28 4.87
C ALA A 578 -27.87 17.68 5.06
N ALA A 579 -27.46 18.32 3.97
CA ALA A 579 -26.99 19.70 3.98
C ALA A 579 -27.64 20.52 2.85
N LEU A 580 -27.68 21.84 3.06
CA LEU A 580 -28.07 22.86 2.11
C LEU A 580 -26.81 23.60 1.65
N CYS A 581 -26.57 23.61 0.35
CA CYS A 581 -25.39 24.21 -0.25
C CYS A 581 -25.72 25.45 -1.07
N ASP A 582 -24.68 26.25 -1.30
CA ASP A 582 -24.73 27.34 -2.27
C ASP A 582 -25.03 26.83 -3.69
N GLN A 583 -25.63 27.69 -4.52
CA GLN A 583 -26.13 27.31 -5.85
C GLN A 583 -25.06 26.70 -6.77
N ASN A 584 -23.77 27.05 -6.59
CA ASN A 584 -22.70 26.56 -7.45
C ASN A 584 -22.50 25.04 -7.37
N VAL A 585 -23.04 24.38 -6.35
CA VAL A 585 -23.02 22.91 -6.21
C VAL A 585 -23.83 22.20 -7.30
N GLN A 586 -24.80 22.89 -7.92
CA GLN A 586 -25.61 22.34 -9.02
C GLN A 586 -24.75 21.95 -10.25
N ASP A 587 -23.61 22.61 -10.44
CA ASP A 587 -22.75 22.45 -11.62
C ASP A 587 -21.70 21.34 -11.44
N LEU A 588 -21.64 20.72 -10.25
CA LEU A 588 -20.69 19.66 -9.95
C LEU A 588 -21.04 18.36 -10.68
N LYS A 589 -20.00 17.68 -11.16
CA LYS A 589 -20.10 16.43 -11.89
C LYS A 589 -19.68 15.27 -11.00
N VAL A 590 -20.12 14.07 -11.35
CA VAL A 590 -19.59 12.83 -10.76
C VAL A 590 -18.07 12.83 -10.89
N ASP A 591 -17.37 12.32 -9.87
CA ASP A 591 -15.91 12.34 -9.70
C ASP A 591 -15.29 13.69 -9.29
N ASP A 592 -16.03 14.82 -9.29
CA ASP A 592 -15.47 16.09 -8.80
C ASP A 592 -15.09 15.97 -7.31
N ILE A 593 -13.89 16.45 -6.98
CA ILE A 593 -13.39 16.52 -5.60
C ILE A 593 -13.44 17.98 -5.15
N ILE A 594 -14.17 18.24 -4.07
CA ILE A 594 -14.39 19.57 -3.52
C ILE A 594 -14.03 19.63 -2.04
N GLN A 595 -13.97 20.84 -1.49
CA GLN A 595 -13.92 21.07 -0.06
C GLN A 595 -15.16 21.85 0.37
N PHE A 596 -15.92 21.32 1.33
CA PHE A 596 -16.84 22.16 2.11
C PHE A 596 -16.06 22.83 3.23
N GLU A 597 -16.00 24.16 3.20
CA GLU A 597 -15.23 24.92 4.18
C GLU A 597 -15.68 24.56 5.59
N ARG A 598 -14.71 24.30 6.48
CA ARG A 598 -14.93 23.89 7.88
C ARG A 598 -15.67 22.55 8.09
N LYS A 599 -16.07 21.82 7.04
CA LYS A 599 -16.58 20.44 7.14
C LYS A 599 -15.55 19.39 6.71
N GLY A 600 -15.04 19.46 5.49
CA GLY A 600 -14.14 18.42 4.98
C GLY A 600 -13.98 18.41 3.47
N TYR A 601 -13.33 17.37 2.96
CA TYR A 601 -13.21 17.10 1.52
C TYR A 601 -14.21 16.04 1.13
N TYR A 602 -14.77 16.18 -0.07
CA TYR A 602 -15.80 15.28 -0.56
C TYR A 602 -15.59 14.98 -2.04
N ARG A 603 -15.89 13.75 -2.44
CA ARG A 603 -16.03 13.35 -3.85
C ARG A 603 -17.51 13.25 -4.19
N VAL A 604 -17.92 13.80 -5.33
CA VAL A 604 -19.29 13.66 -5.85
C VAL A 604 -19.49 12.25 -6.39
N ASP A 605 -20.31 11.45 -5.70
CA ASP A 605 -20.70 10.11 -6.15
C ASP A 605 -21.93 10.17 -7.06
N LYS A 606 -22.90 11.02 -6.72
CA LYS A 606 -24.06 11.35 -7.55
C LYS A 606 -24.17 12.87 -7.69
N ALA A 607 -24.15 13.36 -8.93
CA ALA A 607 -24.38 14.78 -9.23
C ALA A 607 -25.85 15.17 -8.96
N TYR A 608 -26.07 16.46 -8.71
CA TYR A 608 -27.40 17.00 -8.43
C TYR A 608 -28.29 16.89 -9.67
N LYS A 609 -29.57 16.59 -9.45
CA LYS A 609 -30.62 16.66 -10.46
C LYS A 609 -31.89 17.20 -9.81
N ASP A 610 -32.73 17.90 -10.57
CA ASP A 610 -34.00 18.41 -10.02
C ASP A 610 -34.83 17.27 -9.40
N GLY A 611 -35.19 17.41 -8.13
CA GLY A 611 -35.89 16.39 -7.34
C GLY A 611 -35.00 15.32 -6.69
N GLU A 612 -33.71 15.27 -7.00
CA GLU A 612 -32.74 14.31 -6.44
C GLU A 612 -31.52 15.03 -5.84
N PRO A 613 -31.26 14.91 -4.52
CA PRO A 613 -30.08 15.52 -3.93
C PRO A 613 -28.79 14.92 -4.53
N ALA A 614 -27.74 15.74 -4.59
CA ALA A 614 -26.41 15.22 -4.86
C ALA A 614 -25.91 14.38 -3.68
N VAL A 615 -25.13 13.33 -3.95
CA VAL A 615 -24.56 12.45 -2.91
C VAL A 615 -23.05 12.57 -2.95
N LEU A 616 -22.47 12.97 -1.82
CA LEU A 616 -21.06 13.28 -1.70
C LEU A 616 -20.40 12.43 -0.61
N PHE A 617 -19.31 11.75 -0.96
CA PHE A 617 -18.58 10.86 -0.06
C PHE A 617 -17.42 11.60 0.58
N ASN A 618 -17.34 11.54 1.91
CA ASN A 618 -16.25 12.13 2.67
C ASN A 618 -14.90 11.47 2.31
N ILE A 619 -13.93 12.32 2.00
CA ILE A 619 -12.53 11.95 1.80
C ILE A 619 -11.78 12.24 3.10
N PRO A 620 -11.28 11.21 3.80
CA PRO A 620 -10.55 11.43 5.05
C PRO A 620 -9.26 12.23 4.82
N THR A 621 -8.82 12.97 5.84
CA THR A 621 -7.63 13.82 5.77
C THR A 621 -6.44 13.32 6.59
N GLY A 622 -6.58 12.18 7.26
CA GLY A 622 -5.57 11.66 8.19
C GLY A 622 -5.44 12.48 9.48
N LYS A 623 -6.48 13.20 9.88
CA LYS A 623 -6.65 13.65 11.27
C LYS A 623 -7.81 12.85 11.81
N GLU A 624 -7.70 12.31 13.02
CA GLU A 624 -8.85 11.72 13.68
C GLU A 624 -9.96 12.76 13.68
N ALA A 625 -11.14 12.38 13.16
CA ALA A 625 -12.32 13.20 13.31
C ALA A 625 -12.50 13.40 14.82
N LYS A 626 -12.45 14.66 15.28
CA LYS A 626 -12.92 14.98 16.63
C LYS A 626 -14.39 14.60 16.63
N LYS A 627 -14.71 13.45 17.23
CA LYS A 627 -16.09 13.05 17.50
C LYS A 627 -16.78 14.09 18.35
#